data_AF-A0A3L7N0A5-F1
#
_entry.id   AF-A0A3L7N0A5-F1
#
_cell.length_a   1.000
_cell.length_b   1.000
_cell.length_c   1.000
_cell.angle_alpha   90.00
_cell.angle_beta   90.00
_cell.angle_gamma   90.00
#
_symmetry.space_group_name_H-M   'P 1'
#
loop_
_entity.id
_entity.type
_entity.pdbx_description
1 polymer ?
#
loop_
_entity_poly.entity_id
_entity_poly.type
_entity_poly.pdbx_seq_one_letter_code
_entity_poly.pdbx_strand_id
1 'polypeptide(L)'
;MILAIVDPISFLGWIPFLQPAGALGNLWWLLMFPLILGISIAYRATHDASIDQFWQRVFMFVSKSILAMGSLALVIYLFVYWVIPNL
;
A
#
# COMPACT_ATOMS: atom_id res chain seq x y z
N MET A 1 10.63 -11.12 21.68
CA MET A 1 9.82 -11.81 22.70
C MET A 1 9.76 -10.86 23.88
N ILE A 2 8.67 -10.23 24.27
CA ILE A 2 7.24 -10.53 24.16
C ILE A 2 6.51 -9.23 24.55
N LEU A 3 5.40 -8.93 23.87
CA LEU A 3 4.35 -7.99 24.31
C LEU A 3 4.68 -6.48 24.31
N ALA A 4 4.67 -5.87 23.11
CA ALA A 4 4.09 -4.53 23.00
C ALA A 4 2.58 -4.69 23.22
N ILE A 5 2.19 -4.77 24.49
CA ILE A 5 0.81 -4.58 24.92
C ILE A 5 0.39 -3.24 24.31
N VAL A 6 -0.54 -3.33 23.36
CA VAL A 6 -1.29 -2.19 22.85
C VAL A 6 -1.93 -1.56 24.09
N ASP A 7 -1.37 -0.46 24.57
CA ASP A 7 -1.96 0.28 25.67
C ASP A 7 -3.34 0.77 25.21
N PRO A 8 -4.44 0.30 25.84
CA PRO A 8 -5.79 0.67 25.42
C PRO A 8 -6.12 2.16 25.69
N ILE A 9 -5.19 2.91 26.31
CA ILE A 9 -5.36 4.31 26.76
C ILE A 9 -4.77 5.34 25.75
N SER A 10 -4.26 4.92 24.59
CA SER A 10 -3.62 5.85 23.64
C SER A 10 -4.56 6.60 22.68
N PHE A 11 -5.90 6.48 22.79
CA PHE A 11 -6.82 7.22 21.91
C PHE A 11 -7.06 8.68 22.36
N LEU A 12 -6.81 9.00 23.63
CA LEU A 12 -7.03 10.35 24.20
C LEU A 12 -5.85 11.31 23.99
N GLY A 13 -4.66 10.80 23.65
CA GLY A 13 -3.44 11.58 23.45
C GLY A 13 -2.76 11.35 22.09
N TRP A 14 -3.40 10.63 21.17
CA TRP A 14 -2.89 10.48 19.82
C TRP A 14 -2.98 11.83 19.11
N ILE A 15 -1.81 12.35 18.72
CA ILE A 15 -1.73 13.57 17.92
C ILE A 15 -1.60 13.15 16.45
N PRO A 16 -2.66 13.27 15.64
CA PRO A 16 -2.56 12.99 14.22
C PRO A 16 -1.41 13.80 13.61
N PHE A 17 -0.64 13.17 12.70
CA PHE A 17 0.56 13.70 12.02
C PHE A 17 1.84 13.87 12.85
N LEU A 18 1.77 14.09 14.17
CA LEU A 18 2.97 14.22 15.03
C LEU A 18 3.44 12.89 15.63
N GLN A 19 2.56 11.88 15.71
CA GLN A 19 2.93 10.53 16.08
C GLN A 19 2.52 9.53 14.97
N PRO A 20 3.42 8.61 14.57
CA PRO A 20 3.05 7.55 13.66
C PRO A 20 1.88 6.77 14.28
N ALA A 21 0.88 6.43 13.46
CA ALA A 21 -0.34 5.76 13.89
C ALA A 21 -0.05 4.32 14.34
N GLY A 22 0.61 4.13 15.49
CA GLY A 22 0.95 2.84 16.09
C GLY A 22 1.23 1.72 15.08
N ALA A 23 0.40 0.69 15.11
CA ALA A 23 0.49 -0.47 14.21
C ALA A 23 0.24 -0.13 12.72
N LEU A 24 -0.67 0.80 12.42
CA LEU A 24 -0.96 1.23 11.04
C LEU A 24 0.22 2.01 10.43
N GLY A 25 0.99 2.72 11.26
CA GLY A 25 2.22 3.40 10.84
C GLY A 25 3.29 2.44 10.35
N ASN A 26 3.40 1.24 10.94
CA ASN A 26 4.35 0.21 10.49
C ASN A 26 3.84 -0.59 9.29
N LEU A 27 2.51 -0.72 9.16
CA LEU A 27 1.83 -1.46 8.11
C LEU A 27 1.26 -0.55 7.01
N TRP A 28 1.73 0.70 6.94
CA TRP A 28 1.17 1.72 6.04
C TRP A 28 1.14 1.29 4.58
N TRP A 29 2.13 0.50 4.16
CA TRP A 29 2.25 -0.04 2.80
C TRP A 29 1.09 -1.00 2.45
N LEU A 30 0.47 -1.66 3.44
CA LEU A 30 -0.72 -2.49 3.21
C LEU A 30 -1.93 -1.66 2.81
N LEU A 31 -2.00 -0.38 3.21
CA LEU A 31 -3.09 0.52 2.81
C LEU A 31 -3.09 0.80 1.30
N MET A 32 -2.00 0.48 0.60
CA MET A 32 -1.97 0.55 -0.87
C MET A 32 -2.93 -0.45 -1.52
N PHE A 33 -3.12 -1.64 -0.95
CA PHE A 33 -4.03 -2.65 -1.52
C PHE A 33 -5.48 -2.16 -1.60
N PRO A 34 -6.13 -1.70 -0.51
CA PRO A 34 -7.49 -1.19 -0.58
C PRO A 34 -7.59 0.08 -1.42
N LEU A 35 -6.57 0.94 -1.40
CA LEU A 35 -6.53 2.15 -2.24
C LEU A 35 -6.54 1.80 -3.73
N ILE A 36 -5.62 0.93 -4.17
CA ILE A 36 -5.52 0.50 -5.57
C ILE A 36 -6.80 -0.23 -5.98
N LEU A 37 -7.35 -1.07 -5.12
CA LEU A 37 -8.63 -1.75 -5.36
C LEU A 37 -9.75 -0.73 -5.59
N GLY A 38 -9.92 0.25 -4.69
CA GLY A 38 -10.93 1.29 -4.82
C GLY A 38 -10.79 2.11 -6.10
N ILE A 39 -9.57 2.56 -6.42
CA ILE A 39 -9.27 3.29 -7.66
C ILE A 39 -9.61 2.43 -8.88
N SER A 40 -9.22 1.16 -8.87
CA SER A 40 -9.46 0.26 -10.01
C SER A 40 -10.94 0.01 -10.27
N ILE A 41 -11.75 -0.11 -9.21
CA ILE A 41 -13.20 -0.25 -9.31
C ILE A 41 -13.80 1.03 -9.88
N ALA A 42 -13.45 2.20 -9.33
CA ALA A 42 -13.99 3.50 -9.78
C ALA A 42 -13.62 3.81 -11.24
N TYR A 43 -12.36 3.54 -11.62
CA TYR A 43 -11.89 3.72 -12.98
C TYR A 43 -12.62 2.81 -13.96
N ARG A 44 -12.69 1.50 -13.67
CA ARG A 44 -13.35 0.56 -14.58
C ARG A 44 -14.86 0.73 -14.64
N ALA A 45 -15.51 1.12 -13.54
CA ALA A 45 -16.94 1.36 -13.52
C ALA A 45 -17.35 2.51 -14.47
N THR A 46 -16.45 3.45 -14.74
CA THR A 46 -16.70 4.59 -15.63
C THR A 46 -16.23 4.37 -17.07
N HIS A 47 -15.34 3.40 -17.32
CA HIS A 47 -14.69 3.20 -18.62
C HIS A 47 -15.03 1.88 -19.31
N ASP A 48 -15.41 0.84 -18.58
CA ASP A 48 -15.75 -0.45 -19.20
C ASP A 48 -17.20 -0.40 -19.75
N ALA A 49 -17.35 -0.74 -21.04
CA ALA A 49 -18.66 -0.74 -21.71
C ALA A 49 -19.57 -1.92 -21.31
N SER A 50 -19.01 -2.96 -20.68
CA SER A 50 -19.76 -4.13 -20.20
C SER A 50 -19.26 -4.61 -18.84
N ILE A 51 -20.17 -5.25 -18.09
CA ILE A 51 -19.88 -5.83 -16.76
C ILE A 51 -19.25 -7.22 -16.87
N ASP A 52 -19.30 -7.85 -18.05
CA ASP A 52 -18.71 -9.17 -18.28
C ASP A 52 -17.23 -9.15 -17.91
N GLN A 53 -16.80 -10.05 -17.03
CA GLN A 53 -15.41 -10.13 -16.54
C GLN A 53 -14.91 -8.87 -15.80
N PHE A 54 -15.80 -7.99 -15.32
CA PHE A 54 -15.44 -6.77 -14.59
C PHE A 54 -14.47 -7.05 -13.44
N TRP A 55 -14.81 -8.00 -12.56
CA TRP A 55 -13.96 -8.36 -11.42
C TRP A 55 -12.60 -8.90 -11.85
N GLN A 56 -12.55 -9.73 -12.89
CA GLN A 56 -11.29 -10.26 -13.41
C GLN A 56 -10.39 -9.13 -13.95
N ARG A 57 -10.99 -8.15 -14.63
CA ARG A 57 -10.31 -6.95 -15.12
C ARG A 57 -9.85 -6.01 -13.99
N VAL A 58 -10.65 -5.85 -12.94
CA VAL A 58 -10.29 -5.14 -11.71
C VAL A 58 -9.08 -5.82 -11.06
N PHE A 59 -9.14 -7.12 -10.79
CA PHE A 59 -8.02 -7.86 -10.20
C PHE A 59 -6.75 -7.79 -11.05
N MET A 60 -6.84 -7.92 -12.38
CA MET A 60 -5.68 -7.74 -13.25
C MET A 60 -5.07 -6.34 -13.14
N PHE A 61 -5.91 -5.30 -13.06
CA PHE A 61 -5.44 -3.93 -12.91
C PHE A 61 -4.73 -3.71 -11.56
N VAL A 62 -5.33 -4.22 -10.49
CA VAL A 62 -4.77 -4.18 -9.13
C VAL A 62 -3.41 -4.88 -9.10
N SER A 63 -3.33 -6.11 -9.60
CA SER A 63 -2.10 -6.89 -9.63
C SER A 63 -1.00 -6.20 -10.42
N LYS A 64 -1.31 -5.66 -11.61
CA LYS A 64 -0.33 -4.91 -12.42
C LYS A 64 0.18 -3.66 -11.70
N SER A 65 -0.71 -2.92 -11.03
CA SER A 65 -0.35 -1.70 -10.30
C SER A 65 0.56 -2.02 -9.10
N ILE A 66 0.22 -3.05 -8.33
CA ILE A 66 1.04 -3.50 -7.20
C ILE A 66 2.40 -3.98 -7.67
N LEU A 67 2.45 -4.79 -8.74
CA LEU A 67 3.72 -5.26 -9.31
C LEU A 67 4.59 -4.12 -9.83
N ALA A 68 4.00 -3.11 -10.48
CA ALA A 68 4.72 -1.95 -10.97
C ALA A 68 5.34 -1.14 -9.82
N MET A 69 4.56 -0.84 -8.78
CA MET A 69 5.04 -0.08 -7.62
C MET A 69 6.08 -0.88 -6.82
N GLY A 70 5.83 -2.18 -6.61
CA GLY A 70 6.77 -3.07 -5.93
C GLY A 70 8.08 -3.23 -6.69
N SER A 71 8.03 -3.32 -8.02
CA SER A 71 9.23 -3.37 -8.87
C SER A 71 10.02 -2.07 -8.78
N LEU A 72 9.36 -0.91 -8.82
CA LEU A 72 10.04 0.37 -8.67
C LEU A 72 10.75 0.47 -7.31
N ALA A 73 10.07 0.10 -6.22
CA ALA A 73 10.65 0.09 -4.89
C ALA A 73 11.88 -0.84 -4.80
N LEU A 74 11.78 -2.03 -5.39
CA LEU A 74 12.88 -3.00 -5.46
C LEU A 74 14.08 -2.44 -6.23
N VAL A 75 13.85 -1.81 -7.40
CA VAL A 75 14.93 -1.21 -8.21
C VAL A 75 15.64 -0.11 -7.43
N ILE A 76 14.89 0.78 -6.76
CA ILE A 76 15.49 1.84 -5.93
C ILE A 76 16.31 1.23 -4.79
N TYR A 77 15.78 0.22 -4.10
CA TYR A 77 16.49 -0.46 -3.02
C TYR A 77 17.82 -1.06 -3.52
N LEU A 78 17.78 -1.81 -4.62
CA LEU A 78 18.98 -2.41 -5.21
C LEU A 78 19.98 -1.35 -5.67
N PHE A 79 19.50 -0.26 -6.27
CA PHE A 79 20.35 0.86 -6.66
C PHE A 79 21.06 1.49 -5.47
N VAL A 80 20.33 1.79 -4.38
CA VAL A 80 20.92 2.38 -3.17
C VAL A 80 21.89 1.42 -2.49
N TYR A 81 21.57 0.13 -2.45
CA TYR A 81 22.39 -0.85 -1.76
C TYR A 81 23.65 -1.25 -2.53
N TRP A 82 23.60 -1.31 -3.87
CA TRP A 82 24.73 -1.75 -4.69
C TRP A 82 25.46 -0.65 -5.42
N VAL A 83 24.76 0.37 -5.93
CA VAL A 83 25.43 1.40 -6.73
C VAL A 83 26.08 2.44 -5.83
N ILE A 84 25.36 2.98 -4.86
CA ILE A 84 25.85 4.07 -4.00
C ILE A 84 27.15 3.72 -3.23
N PRO A 85 27.32 2.53 -2.62
CA PRO A 85 28.55 2.22 -1.89
C PRO A 85 29.77 2.01 -2.79
N ASN A 86 29.56 1.78 -4.08
CA ASN A 86 30.62 1.55 -5.06
C ASN A 86 30.91 2.80 -5.92
N LEU A 87 30.20 3.91 -5.68
CA LEU A 87 30.47 5.24 -6.25
C LEU A 87 31.37 6.05 -5.32
#